data_AF-A0A317J524-F1
#
_entry.id   AF-A0A317J524-F1
#
_cell.length_a   1.000
_cell.length_b   1.000
_cell.length_c   1.000
_cell.angle_alpha   90.00
_cell.angle_beta   90.00
_cell.angle_gamma   90.00
#
_symmetry.space_group_name_H-M   'P 1'
#
loop_
_entity.id
_entity.type
_entity.pdbx_description
1 polymer ?
#
loop_
_entity_poly.entity_id
_entity_poly.type
_entity_poly.pdbx_seq_one_letter_code
_entity_poly.pdbx_strand_id
1 'polypeptide(L)'
;MYAGGDLGPFARWRTDRHLAGCDRCREEVGAFAGVRDIVPDLSEIPEVPWNRLAAEMKANIRLGLAAGECVRGSEPPSRHSFFSGARAAVAVASMVALLVTGLVLEHPVPRPNPFRSDGIVVQTTPDGIQVRQGGQALQLRHSGAQNVIHSVGAQGSMRARYVDPETGYVTVNNVYVE
;
A
#
# COMPACT_ATOMS: atom_id res chain seq x y z
N MET A 1 -14.88 -13.06 -3.03
CA MET A 1 -15.90 -12.64 -4.01
C MET A 1 -17.14 -13.54 -4.00
N TYR A 2 -17.08 -14.85 -4.31
CA TYR A 2 -18.30 -15.69 -4.28
C TYR A 2 -18.88 -15.85 -2.86
N ALA A 3 -18.08 -16.31 -1.89
CA ALA A 3 -18.47 -16.41 -0.48
C ALA A 3 -18.74 -15.05 0.20
N GLY A 4 -18.22 -13.96 -0.38
CA GLY A 4 -18.48 -12.59 0.07
C GLY A 4 -19.84 -12.04 -0.39
N GLY A 5 -20.40 -12.60 -1.46
CA GLY A 5 -21.61 -12.10 -2.12
C GLY A 5 -21.36 -11.02 -3.17
N ASP A 6 -20.10 -10.70 -3.46
CA ASP A 6 -19.68 -9.54 -4.25
C ASP A 6 -19.66 -9.79 -5.77
N LEU A 7 -20.13 -10.96 -6.22
CA LEU A 7 -20.17 -11.28 -7.65
C LEU A 7 -21.44 -10.73 -8.29
N GLY A 8 -21.26 -10.08 -9.45
CA GLY A 8 -22.37 -9.74 -10.33
C GLY A 8 -23.16 -10.99 -10.79
N PRO A 9 -24.41 -10.83 -11.22
CA PRO A 9 -25.36 -11.93 -11.42
C PRO A 9 -24.88 -13.00 -12.40
N PHE A 10 -24.24 -12.60 -13.50
CA PHE A 10 -23.69 -13.55 -14.48
C PHE A 10 -22.46 -14.32 -13.98
N ALA A 11 -21.60 -13.65 -13.21
CA ALA A 11 -20.43 -14.30 -12.62
C ALA A 11 -20.86 -15.30 -11.55
N ARG A 12 -21.85 -14.92 -10.72
CA ARG A 12 -22.46 -15.80 -9.72
C ARG A 12 -23.04 -17.06 -10.36
N TRP A 13 -23.90 -16.93 -11.38
CA TRP A 13 -24.48 -18.08 -12.07
C TRP A 13 -23.43 -19.05 -12.64
N ARG A 14 -22.36 -18.53 -13.26
CA ARG A 14 -21.29 -19.36 -13.80
C ARG A 14 -20.57 -20.12 -12.69
N THR A 15 -20.29 -19.44 -11.57
CA THR A 15 -19.64 -20.05 -10.41
C THR A 15 -20.57 -21.09 -9.77
N ASP A 16 -21.88 -20.83 -9.63
CA ASP A 16 -22.87 -21.80 -9.14
C ASP A 16 -22.83 -23.09 -9.97
N ARG A 17 -22.86 -22.94 -11.30
CA ARG A 17 -22.79 -24.08 -12.22
C ARG A 17 -21.49 -24.87 -12.07
N HIS A 18 -20.36 -24.20 -11.82
CA HIS A 18 -19.09 -24.88 -11.57
C HIS A 18 -19.08 -25.61 -10.24
N LEU A 19 -19.57 -24.97 -9.17
CA LEU A 19 -19.67 -25.57 -7.83
C LEU A 19 -20.62 -26.77 -7.79
N ALA A 20 -21.62 -26.82 -8.67
CA ALA A 20 -22.49 -27.98 -8.81
C ALA A 20 -21.72 -29.26 -9.20
N GLY A 21 -20.63 -29.14 -9.95
CA GLY A 21 -19.88 -30.28 -10.51
C GLY A 21 -18.44 -30.44 -10.02
N CYS A 22 -17.97 -29.63 -9.06
CA CYS A 22 -16.60 -29.70 -8.56
C CYS A 22 -16.58 -29.64 -7.02
N ASP A 23 -16.34 -30.79 -6.39
CA ASP A 23 -16.38 -30.88 -4.92
C ASP A 23 -15.23 -30.17 -4.24
N ARG A 24 -14.02 -30.17 -4.83
CA ARG A 24 -12.88 -29.39 -4.32
C ARG A 24 -13.21 -27.90 -4.16
N CYS A 25 -13.81 -27.31 -5.19
CA CYS A 25 -14.19 -25.89 -5.15
C CYS A 25 -15.36 -25.65 -4.18
N ARG A 26 -16.23 -26.64 -3.97
CA ARG A 26 -17.32 -26.59 -2.99
C ARG A 26 -16.78 -26.60 -1.56
N GLU A 27 -15.81 -27.44 -1.27
CA GLU A 27 -15.12 -27.51 0.03
C GLU A 27 -14.40 -26.20 0.35
N GLU A 28 -13.65 -25.64 -0.61
CA GLU A 28 -12.97 -24.35 -0.43
C GLU A 28 -13.96 -23.22 -0.08
N VAL A 29 -15.07 -23.12 -0.82
CA VAL A 29 -16.12 -22.12 -0.54
C VAL A 29 -16.76 -22.35 0.83
N GLY A 30 -16.98 -23.62 1.21
CA GLY A 30 -17.50 -24.00 2.52
C GLY A 30 -16.58 -23.60 3.68
N ALA A 31 -15.26 -23.77 3.52
CA ALA A 31 -14.28 -23.34 4.51
C ALA A 31 -14.31 -21.82 4.74
N PHE A 32 -14.42 -21.03 3.67
CA PHE A 32 -14.57 -19.58 3.79
C PHE A 32 -15.89 -19.15 4.42
N ALA A 33 -16.99 -19.87 4.13
CA ALA A 33 -18.28 -19.61 4.76
C ALA A 33 -18.22 -19.87 6.28
N GLY A 34 -17.60 -20.97 6.70
CA GLY A 34 -17.43 -21.30 8.13
C GLY A 34 -16.63 -20.26 8.91
N VAL A 35 -15.57 -19.69 8.31
CA VAL A 35 -14.83 -18.57 8.95
C VAL A 35 -15.71 -17.33 9.07
N ARG A 36 -16.55 -17.05 8.07
CA ARG A 36 -17.46 -15.90 8.07
C ARG A 36 -18.52 -15.99 9.16
N ASP A 37 -18.98 -17.19 9.49
CA ASP A 37 -19.98 -17.41 10.54
C ASP A 37 -19.43 -17.10 11.94
N ILE A 38 -18.10 -17.09 12.13
CA ILE A 38 -17.44 -16.77 13.42
C ILE A 38 -17.23 -15.26 13.58
N VAL A 39 -17.19 -14.48 12.49
CA VAL A 39 -16.92 -13.04 12.52
C VAL A 39 -17.96 -12.25 13.34
N PRO A 40 -19.27 -12.54 13.27
CA PRO A 40 -20.27 -11.88 14.10
C PRO A 40 -19.98 -12.01 15.60
N ASP A 41 -19.57 -13.19 16.07
CA ASP A 41 -19.23 -13.44 17.47
C ASP A 41 -18.00 -12.62 17.92
N LEU A 42 -17.10 -12.30 17.00
CA LEU A 42 -15.94 -11.43 17.24
C LEU A 42 -16.25 -9.94 17.10
N SER A 43 -17.42 -9.60 16.56
CA SER A 43 -17.83 -8.22 16.30
C SER A 43 -18.51 -7.55 17.50
N GLU A 44 -18.61 -8.24 18.62
CA GLU A 44 -18.98 -7.64 19.91
C GLU A 44 -17.90 -6.61 20.29
N ILE A 45 -18.15 -5.36 19.92
CA ILE A 45 -17.32 -4.23 20.36
C ILE A 45 -17.60 -4.08 21.85
N PRO A 46 -16.58 -4.26 22.74
CA PRO A 46 -16.79 -4.09 24.16
C PRO A 46 -17.25 -2.65 24.46
N GLU A 47 -18.01 -2.47 25.53
CA GLU A 47 -18.34 -1.14 26.02
C GLU A 47 -17.06 -0.42 26.51
N VAL A 48 -16.39 0.27 25.59
CA VAL A 48 -15.21 1.08 25.90
C VAL A 48 -15.69 2.45 26.40
N PRO A 49 -15.30 2.87 27.62
CA PRO A 49 -15.64 4.19 28.12
C PRO A 49 -14.76 5.25 27.43
N TRP A 50 -15.08 5.59 26.18
CA TRP A 50 -14.31 6.48 25.31
C TRP A 50 -13.96 7.81 25.96
N ASN A 51 -14.89 8.39 26.73
CA ASN A 51 -14.67 9.65 27.43
C ASN A 51 -13.59 9.53 28.52
N ARG A 52 -13.56 8.39 29.24
CA ARG A 52 -12.53 8.11 30.25
C ARG A 52 -11.18 7.91 29.59
N LEU A 53 -11.11 7.11 28.52
CA LEU A 53 -9.87 6.87 27.78
C LEU A 53 -9.29 8.17 27.21
N ALA A 54 -10.14 9.03 26.64
CA ALA A 54 -9.74 10.34 26.13
C ALA A 54 -9.21 11.26 27.25
N ALA A 55 -9.86 11.25 28.42
CA ALA A 55 -9.42 12.01 29.58
C ALA A 55 -8.05 11.52 30.10
N GLU A 56 -7.86 10.21 30.21
CA GLU A 56 -6.59 9.60 30.63
C GLU A 56 -5.46 9.92 29.65
N MET A 57 -5.69 9.84 28.33
CA MET A 57 -4.65 10.20 27.36
C MET A 57 -4.30 11.68 27.39
N LYS A 58 -5.29 12.56 27.54
CA LYS A 58 -5.04 14.00 27.68
C LYS A 58 -4.23 14.31 28.95
N ALA A 59 -4.49 13.61 30.04
CA ALA A 59 -3.72 13.73 31.26
C ALA A 59 -2.27 13.26 31.06
N ASN A 60 -2.05 12.11 30.41
CA ASN A 60 -0.71 11.60 30.12
C ASN A 60 0.11 12.56 29.25
N ILE A 61 -0.50 13.17 28.22
CA ILE A 61 0.17 14.16 27.38
C ILE A 61 0.58 15.39 28.22
N ARG A 62 -0.33 15.92 29.05
CA ARG A 62 -0.03 17.07 29.92
C ARG A 62 1.07 16.77 30.93
N LEU A 63 1.06 15.58 31.52
CA LEU A 63 2.11 15.13 32.44
C LEU A 63 3.45 15.01 31.71
N GLY A 64 3.47 14.41 30.51
CA GLY A 64 4.68 14.29 29.71
C GLY A 64 5.28 15.65 29.33
N LEU A 65 4.43 16.63 29.00
CA LEU A 65 4.86 18.01 28.73
C LEU A 65 5.43 18.67 29.98
N ALA A 66 4.74 18.60 31.13
CA ALA A 66 5.21 19.17 32.39
C ALA A 66 6.53 18.53 32.86
N ALA A 67 6.64 17.20 32.76
CA ALA A 67 7.87 16.48 33.07
C ALA A 67 9.02 16.90 32.15
N GLY A 68 8.74 17.11 30.84
CA GLY A 68 9.70 17.63 29.88
C GLY A 68 10.19 19.04 30.25
N GLU A 69 9.31 19.91 30.71
CA GLU A 69 9.66 21.26 31.19
C GLU A 69 10.54 21.21 32.45
N CYS A 70 10.24 20.31 33.41
CA CYS A 70 11.04 20.14 34.62
C CYS A 70 12.50 19.74 34.33
N VAL A 71 12.73 18.88 33.33
CA VAL A 71 14.09 18.44 32.96
C VAL A 71 14.82 19.53 32.15
N ARG A 72 14.08 20.30 31.33
CA ARG A 72 14.65 21.37 30.49
C ARG A 72 15.26 22.53 31.29
N GLY A 73 14.76 22.77 32.51
CA GLY A 73 15.32 23.77 33.42
C GLY A 73 16.64 23.38 34.09
N SER A 74 17.05 22.10 34.00
CA SER A 74 18.27 21.59 34.63
C SER A 74 19.45 21.42 33.66
N GLU A 75 19.25 21.66 32.36
CA GLU A 75 20.36 21.69 31.41
C GLU A 75 21.11 23.03 31.55
N PRO A 76 22.39 23.06 31.96
CA PRO A 76 23.18 24.28 31.87
C PRO A 76 23.18 24.72 30.40
N PRO A 77 23.14 26.03 30.09
CA PRO A 77 23.20 26.51 28.72
C PRO A 77 24.52 26.02 28.13
N SER A 78 24.47 24.91 27.41
CA SER A 78 25.63 24.36 26.75
C SER A 78 26.00 25.41 25.70
N ARG A 79 27.03 26.20 25.99
CA ARG A 79 27.71 27.06 25.02
C ARG A 79 28.48 26.17 24.05
N HIS A 80 27.84 25.13 23.52
CA HIS A 80 28.31 24.52 22.30
C HIS A 80 27.90 25.47 21.20
N SER A 81 28.88 26.22 20.69
CA SER A 81 28.76 26.91 19.42
C SER A 81 28.13 25.93 18.44
N PHE A 82 26.84 26.12 18.16
CA PHE A 82 26.08 25.31 17.20
C PHE A 82 26.68 25.44 15.79
N PHE A 83 27.62 26.38 15.61
CA PHE A 83 28.44 26.63 14.45
C PHE A 83 29.91 26.20 14.64
N SER A 84 30.19 25.13 15.38
CA SER A 84 31.50 24.49 15.22
C SER A 84 31.60 23.96 13.79
N GLY A 85 32.68 24.28 13.08
CA GLY A 85 32.84 23.89 11.67
C GLY A 85 32.65 22.39 11.43
N ALA A 86 32.89 21.56 12.44
CA ALA A 86 32.60 20.13 12.42
C ALA A 86 31.10 19.80 12.32
N ARG A 87 30.22 20.47 13.07
CA ARG A 87 28.77 20.25 12.99
C ARG A 87 28.20 20.74 11.67
N ALA A 88 28.70 21.88 11.17
CA ALA A 88 28.33 22.38 9.85
C ALA A 88 28.79 21.42 8.74
N ALA A 89 30.00 20.87 8.83
CA ALA A 89 30.50 19.88 7.87
C ALA A 89 29.67 18.59 7.87
N VAL A 90 29.28 18.09 9.06
CA VAL A 90 28.40 16.91 9.17
C VAL A 90 27.01 17.18 8.60
N ALA A 91 26.44 18.36 8.85
CA ALA A 91 25.15 18.76 8.28
C ALA A 91 25.20 18.84 6.74
N VAL A 92 26.26 19.46 6.20
CA VAL A 92 26.45 19.53 4.74
C VAL A 92 26.67 18.14 4.14
N ALA A 93 27.51 17.31 4.77
CA ALA A 93 27.78 15.95 4.29
C ALA A 93 26.51 15.08 4.27
N SER A 94 25.66 15.18 5.29
CA SER A 94 24.38 14.46 5.33
C SER A 94 23.40 14.96 4.27
N MET A 95 23.36 16.28 4.02
CA MET A 95 22.54 16.87 2.95
C MET A 95 23.01 16.42 1.55
N VAL A 96 24.33 16.39 1.32
CA VAL A 96 24.94 15.88 0.08
C VAL A 96 24.67 14.39 -0.08
N ALA A 97 24.79 13.59 0.98
CA ALA A 97 24.47 12.17 0.95
C ALA A 97 23.01 11.94 0.53
N LEU A 98 22.06 12.68 1.10
CA LEU A 98 20.64 12.61 0.71
C LEU A 98 20.41 12.98 -0.77
N LEU A 99 21.08 14.02 -1.26
CA LEU A 99 20.96 14.42 -2.67
C LEU A 99 21.55 13.38 -3.62
N VAL A 100 22.72 12.83 -3.29
CA VAL A 100 23.37 11.78 -4.09
C VAL A 100 22.54 10.50 -4.06
N THR A 101 22.04 10.09 -2.90
CA THR A 101 21.13 8.96 -2.77
C THR A 101 19.84 9.21 -3.56
N GLY A 102 19.29 10.42 -3.51
CA GLY A 102 18.14 10.83 -4.31
C GLY A 102 18.40 10.68 -5.81
N LEU A 103 19.53 11.19 -6.32
CA LEU A 103 19.91 11.08 -7.73
C LEU A 103 20.19 9.65 -8.17
N VAL A 104 20.80 8.83 -7.31
CA VAL A 104 21.09 7.42 -7.60
C VAL A 104 19.81 6.58 -7.58
N LEU A 105 18.86 6.91 -6.70
CA LEU A 105 17.56 6.24 -6.60
C LEU A 105 16.51 6.82 -7.57
N GLU A 106 16.81 7.93 -8.23
CA GLU A 106 16.00 8.50 -9.30
C GLU A 106 16.11 7.57 -10.51
N HIS A 107 15.26 6.54 -10.52
CA HIS A 107 15.05 5.73 -11.72
C HIS A 107 14.64 6.66 -12.87
N PRO A 108 15.14 6.44 -14.10
CA PRO A 108 14.82 7.29 -15.23
C PRO A 108 13.31 7.26 -15.47
N VAL A 109 12.61 8.29 -15.01
CA VAL A 109 11.22 8.54 -15.40
C VAL A 109 11.28 8.82 -16.90
N PRO A 110 10.57 8.05 -17.75
CA PRO A 110 10.62 8.27 -19.19
C PRO A 110 10.19 9.71 -19.49
N ARG A 111 11.10 10.51 -20.06
CA ARG A 111 10.80 11.88 -20.46
C ARG A 111 9.58 11.88 -21.41
N PRO A 112 8.58 12.73 -21.18
CA PRO A 112 7.43 12.80 -22.08
C PRO A 112 7.90 13.26 -23.46
N ASN A 113 7.59 12.47 -24.48
CA ASN A 113 7.79 12.85 -25.87
C ASN A 113 6.65 13.82 -26.26
N PRO A 114 6.93 15.08 -26.60
CA PRO A 114 5.89 16.10 -26.81
C PRO A 114 5.03 15.88 -28.07
N PHE A 115 5.29 14.83 -28.86
CA PHE A 115 4.67 14.59 -30.17
C PHE A 115 3.59 13.50 -30.20
N ARG A 116 3.04 13.05 -29.07
CA ARG A 116 1.98 12.03 -29.09
C ARG A 116 0.79 12.43 -28.22
N SER A 117 -0.18 13.06 -28.86
CA SER A 117 -1.48 13.42 -28.29
C SER A 117 -2.48 12.25 -28.40
N ASP A 118 -3.26 12.11 -27.33
CA ASP A 118 -4.52 11.37 -27.13
C ASP A 118 -4.61 9.87 -27.39
N GLY A 119 -4.32 9.12 -26.33
CA GLY A 119 -4.90 7.80 -26.06
C GLY A 119 -4.46 7.35 -24.67
N ILE A 120 -5.37 6.78 -23.87
CA ILE A 120 -4.96 6.12 -22.62
C ILE A 120 -4.19 4.87 -23.02
N VAL A 121 -2.85 4.90 -22.86
CA VAL A 121 -1.99 3.76 -23.21
C VAL A 121 -1.60 3.05 -21.94
N VAL A 122 -2.00 1.79 -21.82
CA VAL A 122 -1.54 0.91 -20.76
C VAL A 122 -0.39 0.06 -21.29
N GLN A 123 0.78 0.19 -20.66
CA GLN A 123 2.01 -0.48 -21.07
C GLN A 123 2.55 -1.33 -19.92
N THR A 124 2.95 -2.57 -20.23
CA THR A 124 3.72 -3.41 -19.33
C THR A 124 5.19 -3.00 -19.38
N THR A 125 5.76 -2.57 -18.25
CA THR A 125 7.20 -2.34 -18.08
C THR A 125 7.81 -3.49 -17.28
N PRO A 126 9.14 -3.71 -17.35
CA PRO A 126 9.82 -4.72 -16.55
C PRO A 126 9.56 -4.60 -15.03
N ASP A 127 9.21 -3.40 -14.58
CA ASP A 127 8.93 -3.08 -13.17
C ASP A 127 7.44 -3.06 -12.80
N GLY A 128 6.51 -3.25 -13.75
CA GLY A 128 5.07 -3.27 -13.45
C GLY A 128 4.14 -2.79 -14.57
N ILE A 129 2.94 -2.33 -14.20
CA ILE A 129 1.95 -1.79 -15.13
C ILE A 129 2.00 -0.27 -15.08
N GLN A 130 2.12 0.38 -16.24
CA GLN A 130 2.04 1.84 -16.37
C GLN A 130 0.82 2.24 -17.19
N VAL A 131 0.01 3.17 -16.66
CA VAL A 131 -1.07 3.86 -17.37
C VAL A 131 -0.58 5.25 -17.73
N ARG A 132 -0.76 5.66 -18.98
CA ARG A 132 -0.47 7.03 -19.44
C ARG A 132 -1.75 7.71 -19.92
N GLN A 133 -2.08 8.87 -19.37
CA GLN A 133 -3.18 9.73 -19.82
C GLN A 133 -2.74 11.20 -19.81
N GLY A 134 -2.84 11.88 -20.94
CA GLY A 134 -2.70 13.35 -21.01
C GLY A 134 -1.42 13.95 -20.39
N GLY A 135 -0.28 13.24 -20.46
CA GLY A 135 0.98 13.68 -19.86
C GLY A 135 1.22 13.24 -18.41
N GLN A 136 0.25 12.58 -17.78
CA GLN A 136 0.38 11.94 -16.48
C GLN A 136 0.62 10.44 -16.66
N ALA A 137 1.58 9.88 -15.92
CA ALA A 137 1.86 8.46 -15.91
C ALA A 137 1.70 7.91 -14.49
N LEU A 138 0.77 6.97 -14.30
CA LEU A 138 0.62 6.23 -13.06
C LEU A 138 1.27 4.86 -13.26
N GLN A 139 2.30 4.54 -12.47
CA GLN A 139 2.98 3.25 -12.54
C GLN A 139 2.77 2.47 -11.25
N LEU A 140 2.17 1.29 -11.38
CA LEU A 140 2.01 0.36 -10.28
C LEU A 140 3.23 -0.57 -10.27
N ARG A 141 4.17 -0.29 -9.36
CA ARG A 141 5.40 -1.07 -9.17
C ARG A 141 5.20 -2.10 -8.07
N HIS A 142 5.71 -3.31 -8.28
CA HIS A 142 5.67 -4.37 -7.27
C HIS A 142 7.08 -4.94 -7.09
N SER A 143 7.74 -4.59 -5.98
CA SER A 143 9.09 -5.05 -5.65
C SER A 143 9.03 -6.45 -5.04
N GLY A 144 9.65 -7.44 -5.69
CA GLY A 144 9.86 -8.77 -5.12
C GLY A 144 9.15 -9.94 -5.81
N ALA A 145 8.27 -9.70 -6.80
CA ALA A 145 7.61 -10.80 -7.51
C ALA A 145 8.48 -11.36 -8.66
N GLN A 146 8.74 -12.66 -8.62
CA GLN A 146 9.56 -13.35 -9.62
C GLN A 146 8.73 -14.03 -10.73
N ASN A 147 7.39 -14.05 -10.62
CA ASN A 147 6.49 -14.65 -11.62
C ASN A 147 5.24 -13.77 -11.82
N VAL A 148 5.25 -12.96 -12.88
CA VAL A 148 4.16 -12.02 -13.20
C VAL A 148 3.48 -12.42 -14.52
N ILE A 149 2.19 -12.72 -14.46
CA ILE A 149 1.37 -12.97 -15.66
C ILE A 149 0.59 -11.70 -15.98
N HIS A 150 0.88 -11.08 -17.12
CA HIS A 150 0.15 -9.94 -17.64
C HIS A 150 -0.91 -10.40 -18.64
N SER A 151 -2.15 -9.93 -18.50
CA SER A 151 -3.24 -10.20 -19.43
C SER A 151 -3.96 -8.91 -19.80
N VAL A 152 -4.15 -8.69 -21.10
CA VAL A 152 -4.89 -7.54 -21.66
C VAL A 152 -6.28 -8.00 -22.06
N GLY A 153 -7.31 -7.31 -21.58
CA GLY A 153 -8.70 -7.53 -21.97
C GLY A 153 -9.09 -6.64 -23.14
N ALA A 154 -9.94 -7.15 -24.04
CA ALA A 154 -10.44 -6.45 -25.22
C ALA A 154 -11.29 -5.18 -24.91
N GLN A 155 -11.64 -4.97 -23.65
CA GLN A 155 -12.44 -3.85 -23.13
C GLN A 155 -11.57 -2.75 -22.50
N GLY A 156 -10.26 -2.72 -22.78
CA GLY A 156 -9.35 -1.71 -22.21
C GLY A 156 -8.83 -2.01 -20.81
N SER A 157 -9.06 -3.22 -20.27
CA SER A 157 -8.52 -3.61 -18.95
C SER A 157 -7.14 -4.25 -19.06
N MET A 158 -6.21 -3.92 -18.16
CA MET A 158 -4.95 -4.66 -17.98
C MET A 158 -4.89 -5.30 -16.60
N ARG A 159 -4.52 -6.57 -16.55
CA ARG A 159 -4.39 -7.34 -15.31
C ARG A 159 -2.95 -7.84 -15.17
N ALA A 160 -2.38 -7.68 -13.98
CA ALA A 160 -1.15 -8.36 -13.58
C ALA A 160 -1.44 -9.30 -12.41
N ARG A 161 -0.97 -10.53 -12.51
CA ARG A 161 -1.00 -11.53 -11.44
C ARG A 161 0.42 -11.78 -10.97
N TYR A 162 0.67 -11.48 -9.71
CA TYR A 162 1.94 -11.69 -9.02
C TYR A 162 1.79 -12.91 -8.12
N VAL A 163 2.74 -13.84 -8.17
CA VAL A 163 2.82 -14.97 -7.24
C VAL A 163 4.04 -14.76 -6.36
N ASP A 164 3.81 -14.65 -5.06
CA ASP A 164 4.88 -14.60 -4.06
C ASP A 164 5.57 -15.98 -3.98
N PRO A 165 6.88 -16.07 -4.24
CA PRO A 165 7.60 -17.34 -4.24
C PRO A 165 7.78 -17.95 -2.84
N GLU A 166 7.73 -17.15 -1.76
CA GLU A 166 7.93 -17.64 -0.38
C GLU A 166 6.64 -18.12 0.26
N THR A 167 5.54 -17.41 0.00
CA THR A 167 4.25 -17.66 0.66
C THR A 167 3.22 -18.32 -0.25
N GLY A 168 3.44 -18.30 -1.57
CA GLY A 168 2.47 -18.75 -2.57
C GLY A 168 1.27 -17.81 -2.72
N TYR A 169 1.25 -16.66 -2.03
CA TYR A 169 0.15 -15.71 -2.14
C TYR A 169 0.08 -15.10 -3.55
N VAL A 170 -1.14 -15.04 -4.07
CA VAL A 170 -1.41 -14.47 -5.39
C VAL A 170 -2.00 -13.08 -5.23
N THR A 171 -1.25 -12.06 -5.65
CA THR A 171 -1.74 -10.68 -5.74
C THR A 171 -2.20 -10.41 -7.17
N VAL A 172 -3.45 -10.01 -7.37
CA VAL A 172 -3.99 -9.67 -8.70
C VAL A 172 -4.37 -8.20 -8.74
N ASN A 173 -3.68 -7.42 -9.58
CA ASN A 173 -3.99 -6.02 -9.82
C ASN A 173 -4.74 -5.89 -11.15
N ASN A 174 -5.91 -5.26 -11.12
CA ASN A 174 -6.70 -4.94 -12.30
C ASN A 174 -6.74 -3.44 -12.48
N VAL A 175 -6.36 -3.00 -13.68
CA VAL A 175 -6.43 -1.62 -14.10
C VAL A 175 -7.46 -1.53 -15.21
N TYR A 176 -8.44 -0.66 -15.04
CA TYR A 176 -9.49 -0.40 -16.02
C TYR A 176 -9.24 0.96 -16.64
N VAL A 177 -9.51 1.05 -17.94
CA VAL A 177 -9.46 2.28 -18.71
C VAL A 177 -10.89 2.57 -19.12
N GLU A 178 -11.46 3.67 -18.63
CA GLU A 178 -12.74 4.21 -19.09
C GLU A 178 -12.49 5.32 -20.13
#